data_AF-A0A363TDW4-F1
#
_entry.id   AF-A0A363TDW4-F1
#
_cell.length_a   1.000
_cell.length_b   1.000
_cell.length_c   1.000
_cell.angle_alpha   90.00
_cell.angle_beta   90.00
_cell.angle_gamma   90.00
#
_symmetry.space_group_name_H-M   'P 1'
#
loop_
_entity.id
_entity.type
_entity.pdbx_description
1 polymer ?
#
loop_
_entity_poly.entity_id
_entity_poly.type
_entity_poly.pdbx_seq_one_letter_code
_entity_poly.pdbx_strand_id
1 'polypeptide(L)'
;MAGNEISEIMFVAWAFFFQAALIVHFALRKRRYELAMRYGKIIYLLCIPAVGLSIYFLLIGMSWSYWLGGFIFLIWAAFGYSVEYIRQIQWRTPPYWPVFVPYVSLYLATVMFYWWPLALISKPLWAIYGALFLVSTYLNATSHEIKKRQSQKEVTI
;
A
#
# COMPACT_ATOMS: atom_id res chain seq x y z
N MET A 1 -14.45 8.33 27.76
CA MET A 1 -13.58 7.16 27.47
C MET A 1 -14.06 6.33 26.27
N ALA A 2 -15.36 6.28 25.92
CA ALA A 2 -15.86 5.58 24.73
C ALA A 2 -15.43 6.15 23.35
N GLY A 3 -15.07 7.43 23.26
CA GLY A 3 -14.66 8.07 21.99
C GLY A 3 -13.33 7.56 21.42
N ASN A 4 -12.47 7.00 22.26
CA ASN A 4 -11.20 6.42 21.82
C ASN A 4 -11.41 5.04 21.16
N GLU A 5 -12.27 4.19 21.75
CA GLU A 5 -12.52 2.83 21.25
C GLU A 5 -13.08 2.81 19.82
N ILE A 6 -14.07 3.66 19.52
CA ILE A 6 -14.63 3.75 18.15
C ILE A 6 -13.56 4.15 17.15
N SER A 7 -12.70 5.11 17.52
CA SER A 7 -11.64 5.61 16.65
C SER A 7 -10.53 4.57 16.43
N GLU A 8 -10.19 3.79 17.46
CA GLU A 8 -9.30 2.63 17.34
C GLU A 8 -9.88 1.55 16.43
N ILE A 9 -11.19 1.26 16.54
CA ILE A 9 -11.88 0.32 15.63
C ILE A 9 -11.83 0.83 14.18
N MET A 10 -12.08 2.11 13.96
CA MET A 10 -11.98 2.72 12.62
C MET A 10 -10.56 2.61 12.05
N PHE A 11 -9.54 2.87 12.88
CA PHE A 11 -8.14 2.73 12.48
C PHE A 11 -7.81 1.27 12.11
N VAL A 12 -8.17 0.32 12.97
CA VAL A 12 -7.96 -1.11 12.72
C VAL A 12 -8.66 -1.56 11.44
N ALA A 13 -9.94 -1.22 11.29
CA ALA A 13 -10.72 -1.57 10.10
C ALA A 13 -10.06 -1.02 8.83
N TRP A 14 -9.62 0.24 8.86
CA TRP A 14 -8.93 0.87 7.74
C TRP A 14 -7.58 0.23 7.44
N ALA A 15 -6.76 -0.04 8.45
CA ALA A 15 -5.46 -0.66 8.29
C ALA A 15 -5.59 -2.03 7.60
N PHE A 16 -6.51 -2.87 8.08
CA PHE A 16 -6.75 -4.20 7.50
C PHE A 16 -7.38 -4.13 6.11
N PHE A 17 -8.30 -3.19 5.88
CA PHE A 17 -8.86 -2.95 4.55
C PHE A 17 -7.76 -2.56 3.54
N PHE A 18 -6.88 -1.63 3.90
CA PHE A 18 -5.75 -1.22 3.08
C PHE A 18 -4.82 -2.41 2.77
N GLN A 19 -4.47 -3.21 3.79
CA GLN A 19 -3.61 -4.38 3.61
C GLN A 19 -4.26 -5.44 2.71
N ALA A 20 -5.56 -5.69 2.86
CA ALA A 20 -6.31 -6.59 2.00
C ALA A 20 -6.35 -6.08 0.55
N ALA A 21 -6.57 -4.78 0.34
CA ALA A 21 -6.56 -4.16 -0.99
C ALA A 21 -5.21 -4.35 -1.70
N LEU A 22 -4.08 -4.20 -0.98
CA LEU A 22 -2.75 -4.48 -1.51
C LEU A 22 -2.56 -5.95 -1.89
N ILE A 23 -2.98 -6.88 -1.03
CA ILE A 23 -2.90 -8.32 -1.32
C ILE A 23 -3.69 -8.66 -2.58
N VAL A 24 -4.93 -8.16 -2.68
CA VAL A 24 -5.79 -8.36 -3.87
C VAL A 24 -5.11 -7.79 -5.11
N HIS A 25 -4.58 -6.56 -5.03
CA HIS A 25 -3.88 -5.93 -6.13
C HIS A 25 -2.66 -6.75 -6.60
N PHE A 26 -1.80 -7.21 -5.69
CA PHE A 26 -0.62 -8.00 -6.05
C PHE A 26 -0.98 -9.41 -6.54
N ALA A 27 -1.99 -10.04 -5.96
CA ALA A 27 -2.52 -11.32 -6.44
C ALA A 27 -3.09 -11.19 -7.87
N LEU A 28 -3.84 -10.13 -8.14
CA LEU A 28 -4.33 -9.80 -9.49
C LEU A 28 -3.17 -9.54 -10.44
N ARG A 29 -2.15 -8.77 -10.02
CA ARG A 29 -0.96 -8.50 -10.84
C ARG A 29 -0.21 -9.77 -11.21
N LYS A 30 -0.16 -10.75 -10.31
CA LYS A 30 0.43 -12.07 -10.55
C LYS A 30 -0.34 -12.89 -11.59
N ARG A 31 -1.68 -12.81 -11.62
CA ARG A 31 -2.53 -13.64 -12.49
C ARG A 31 -2.96 -12.97 -13.80
N ARG A 32 -3.23 -11.67 -13.77
CA ARG A 32 -3.82 -10.88 -14.85
C ARG A 32 -3.20 -9.48 -14.85
N TYR A 33 -1.98 -9.38 -15.36
CA TYR A 33 -1.19 -8.15 -15.35
C TYR A 33 -1.90 -6.96 -15.99
N GLU A 34 -2.47 -7.13 -17.18
CA GLU A 34 -3.26 -6.11 -17.90
C GLU A 34 -4.37 -5.50 -17.02
N LEU A 35 -5.12 -6.37 -16.33
CA LEU A 35 -6.22 -5.95 -15.48
C LEU A 35 -5.70 -5.19 -14.24
N ALA A 36 -4.59 -5.66 -13.65
CA ALA A 36 -3.98 -4.98 -12.52
C ALA A 36 -3.41 -3.60 -12.87
N MET A 37 -2.84 -3.43 -14.07
CA MET A 37 -2.35 -2.12 -14.54
C MET A 37 -3.50 -1.14 -14.80
N ARG A 38 -4.63 -1.63 -15.36
CA ARG A 38 -5.84 -0.82 -15.57
C ARG A 38 -6.45 -0.33 -14.25
N TYR A 39 -6.54 -1.20 -13.26
CA TYR A 39 -7.14 -0.88 -11.96
C TYR A 39 -6.15 -0.40 -10.90
N GLY A 40 -4.85 -0.28 -11.22
CA GLY A 40 -3.83 0.24 -10.29
C GLY A 40 -4.15 1.62 -9.74
N LYS A 41 -4.82 2.47 -10.53
CA LYS A 41 -5.31 3.80 -10.11
C LYS A 41 -6.21 3.74 -8.88
N ILE A 42 -6.98 2.66 -8.70
CA ILE A 42 -7.88 2.50 -7.56
C ILE A 42 -7.09 2.51 -6.25
N ILE A 43 -5.93 1.84 -6.22
CA ILE A 43 -5.08 1.82 -5.01
C ILE A 43 -4.63 3.23 -4.66
N TYR A 44 -4.25 4.06 -5.63
CA TYR A 44 -3.91 5.46 -5.36
C TYR A 44 -5.10 6.28 -4.89
N LEU A 45 -6.30 6.05 -5.42
CA LEU A 45 -7.52 6.76 -5.00
C LEU A 45 -7.91 6.48 -3.55
N LEU A 46 -7.49 5.35 -2.96
CA LEU A 46 -7.71 5.06 -1.55
C LEU A 46 -7.01 6.06 -0.61
N CYS A 47 -6.09 6.91 -1.10
CA CYS A 47 -5.52 7.96 -0.28
C CYS A 47 -6.55 9.01 0.17
N ILE A 48 -7.62 9.22 -0.61
CA ILE A 48 -8.67 10.21 -0.28
C ILE A 48 -9.38 9.84 1.03
N PRO A 49 -10.01 8.65 1.15
CA PRO A 49 -10.61 8.23 2.43
C PRO A 49 -9.56 8.08 3.55
N ALA A 50 -8.32 7.67 3.24
CA ALA A 50 -7.25 7.61 4.24
C ALA A 50 -6.93 8.97 4.87
N VAL A 51 -6.82 10.01 4.05
CA VAL A 51 -6.60 11.39 4.52
C VAL A 51 -7.82 11.90 5.28
N GLY A 52 -9.03 11.60 4.82
CA GLY A 52 -10.26 11.94 5.54
C GLY A 52 -10.27 11.36 6.96
N LEU A 53 -9.93 10.08 7.12
CA LEU A 53 -9.77 9.44 8.43
C LEU A 53 -8.64 10.06 9.26
N SER A 54 -7.53 10.39 8.61
CA SER A 54 -6.37 11.00 9.28
C SER A 54 -6.69 12.39 9.82
N ILE A 55 -7.40 13.20 9.05
CA ILE A 55 -7.89 14.52 9.49
C ILE A 55 -8.85 14.34 10.66
N TYR A 56 -9.79 13.39 10.58
CA TYR A 56 -10.70 13.09 11.67
C TYR A 56 -9.95 12.74 12.97
N PHE A 57 -9.01 11.80 12.92
CA PHE A 57 -8.18 11.40 14.07
C PHE A 57 -7.35 12.56 14.63
N LEU A 58 -6.83 13.44 13.77
CA LEU A 58 -6.11 14.64 14.19
C LEU A 58 -7.04 15.61 14.95
N LEU A 59 -8.26 15.86 14.44
CA LEU A 59 -9.21 16.81 15.02
C LEU A 59 -9.74 16.36 16.40
N ILE A 60 -9.85 15.05 16.64
CA ILE A 60 -10.26 14.51 17.95
C ILE A 60 -9.07 14.34 18.92
N GLY A 61 -7.85 14.73 18.52
CA GLY A 61 -6.66 14.71 19.37
C GLY A 61 -6.02 13.34 19.55
N MET A 62 -6.19 12.40 18.61
CA MET A 62 -5.45 11.13 18.67
C MET A 62 -3.95 11.36 18.49
N SER A 63 -3.14 10.44 19.03
CA SER A 63 -1.69 10.51 18.84
C SER A 63 -1.31 10.38 17.35
N TRP A 64 -0.16 10.94 17.00
CA TRP A 64 0.35 10.96 15.62
C TRP A 64 0.43 9.58 14.96
N SER A 65 0.58 8.52 15.75
CA SER A 65 0.66 7.16 15.24
C SER A 65 -0.62 6.73 14.51
N TYR A 66 -1.79 7.31 14.83
CA TYR A 66 -3.07 6.97 14.19
C TYR A 66 -3.32 7.70 12.87
N TRP A 67 -2.85 8.95 12.74
CA TRP A 67 -3.21 9.80 11.60
C TRP A 67 -2.08 10.03 10.61
N LEU A 68 -0.81 9.85 10.97
CA LEU A 68 0.29 10.19 10.06
C LEU A 68 0.32 9.27 8.82
N GLY A 69 -0.15 8.02 8.95
CA GLY A 69 -0.17 7.04 7.86
C GLY A 69 -0.95 7.50 6.62
N GLY A 70 -2.11 8.16 6.78
CA GLY A 70 -2.90 8.60 5.62
C GLY A 70 -2.27 9.78 4.86
N PHE A 71 -1.55 10.66 5.55
CA PHE A 71 -0.79 11.73 4.88
C PHE A 71 0.43 11.18 4.12
N ILE A 72 1.15 10.21 4.70
CA ILE A 72 2.23 9.51 3.99
C ILE A 72 1.67 8.78 2.77
N PHE A 73 0.48 8.15 2.89
CA PHE A 73 -0.20 7.53 1.78
C PHE A 73 -0.52 8.56 0.68
N LEU A 74 -1.02 9.75 1.02
CA LEU A 74 -1.26 10.79 0.02
C LEU A 74 0.00 11.14 -0.77
N ILE A 75 1.13 11.31 -0.09
CA ILE A 75 2.42 11.61 -0.74
C ILE A 75 2.84 10.44 -1.64
N TRP A 76 2.75 9.20 -1.14
CA TRP A 76 3.06 8.00 -1.92
C TRP A 76 2.17 7.90 -3.17
N ALA A 77 0.87 8.11 -3.02
CA ALA A 77 -0.11 8.01 -4.09
C ALA A 77 0.08 9.11 -5.13
N ALA A 78 0.34 10.35 -4.72
CA ALA A 78 0.63 11.45 -5.62
C ALA A 78 1.93 11.19 -6.41
N PHE A 79 2.99 10.72 -5.74
CA PHE A 79 4.25 10.36 -6.38
C PHE A 79 4.08 9.21 -7.37
N GLY A 80 3.48 8.10 -6.94
CA GLY A 80 3.26 6.92 -7.76
C GLY A 80 2.36 7.20 -8.96
N TYR A 81 1.25 7.90 -8.74
CA TYR A 81 0.36 8.30 -9.83
C TYR A 81 1.05 9.20 -10.85
N SER A 82 1.84 10.17 -10.39
CA SER A 82 2.58 11.09 -11.26
C SER A 82 3.60 10.35 -12.12
N VAL A 83 4.36 9.44 -11.52
CA VAL A 83 5.38 8.64 -12.24
C VAL A 83 4.72 7.72 -13.27
N GLU A 84 3.64 7.03 -12.89
CA GLU A 84 3.07 5.95 -13.70
C GLU A 84 2.06 6.41 -14.74
N TYR A 85 1.22 7.39 -14.42
CA TYR A 85 0.10 7.77 -15.26
C TYR A 85 0.28 9.13 -15.93
N ILE A 86 1.00 10.07 -15.30
CA ILE A 86 1.29 11.39 -15.90
C ILE A 86 2.56 11.30 -16.75
N ARG A 87 3.67 10.86 -16.15
CA ARG A 87 4.98 10.82 -16.83
C ARG A 87 5.28 9.49 -17.53
N GLN A 88 4.53 8.43 -17.20
CA GLN A 88 4.66 7.08 -17.79
C GLN A 88 6.11 6.55 -17.83
N ILE A 89 6.89 6.85 -16.78
CA ILE A 89 8.30 6.46 -16.71
C ILE A 89 8.40 4.95 -16.51
N GLN A 90 9.15 4.25 -17.37
CA GLN A 90 9.47 2.84 -17.16
C GLN A 90 10.59 2.71 -16.13
N TRP A 91 10.22 2.55 -14.85
CA TRP A 91 11.19 2.56 -13.73
C TRP A 91 11.44 1.20 -13.08
N ARG A 92 10.70 0.16 -13.49
CA ARG A 92 10.74 -1.17 -12.83
C ARG A 92 11.65 -2.17 -13.53
N THR A 93 11.82 -2.08 -14.83
CA THR A 93 12.57 -3.07 -15.62
C THR A 93 13.21 -2.39 -16.83
N PRO A 94 14.52 -2.07 -16.76
CA PRO A 94 15.41 -2.17 -15.59
C PRO A 94 15.04 -1.18 -14.47
N PRO A 95 15.48 -1.40 -13.21
CA PRO A 95 15.21 -0.47 -12.12
C PRO A 95 15.84 0.92 -12.35
N TYR A 96 15.01 1.97 -12.33
CA TYR A 96 15.46 3.36 -12.32
C TYR A 96 15.51 3.87 -10.88
N TRP A 97 16.68 3.79 -10.26
CA TRP A 97 16.89 4.03 -8.82
C TRP A 97 16.32 5.34 -8.26
N PRO A 98 16.43 6.50 -8.96
CA PRO A 98 15.88 7.77 -8.46
C PRO A 98 14.35 7.76 -8.28
N VAL A 99 13.65 6.86 -8.97
CA VAL A 99 12.20 6.66 -8.78
C VAL A 99 11.94 5.46 -7.89
N PHE A 100 12.70 4.37 -8.07
CA PHE A 100 12.51 3.12 -7.35
C PHE A 100 12.64 3.30 -5.83
N VAL A 101 13.71 3.97 -5.36
CA VAL A 101 13.96 4.15 -3.93
C VAL A 101 12.86 4.98 -3.26
N PRO A 102 12.55 6.21 -3.71
CA PRO A 102 11.48 6.99 -3.09
C PRO A 102 10.12 6.29 -3.14
N TYR A 103 9.79 5.64 -4.26
CA TYR A 103 8.54 4.91 -4.39
C TYR A 103 8.42 3.81 -3.33
N VAL A 104 9.43 2.94 -3.21
CA VAL A 104 9.42 1.80 -2.30
C VAL A 104 9.49 2.27 -0.85
N SER A 105 10.28 3.30 -0.54
CA SER A 105 10.35 3.88 0.80
C SER A 105 9.02 4.47 1.25
N LEU A 106 8.33 5.23 0.39
CA LEU A 106 7.02 5.81 0.70
C LEU A 106 5.94 4.74 0.85
N TYR A 107 5.97 3.72 -0.01
CA TYR A 107 5.11 2.55 0.12
C TYR A 107 5.31 1.85 1.46
N LEU A 108 6.56 1.52 1.80
CA LEU A 108 6.88 0.84 3.06
C LEU A 108 6.49 1.69 4.25
N ALA A 109 6.81 2.99 4.24
CA ALA A 109 6.41 3.91 5.29
C ALA A 109 4.88 3.90 5.48
N THR A 110 4.10 3.99 4.40
CA THR A 110 2.63 3.91 4.48
C THR A 110 2.17 2.64 5.19
N VAL A 111 2.69 1.48 4.79
CA VAL A 111 2.30 0.18 5.38
C VAL A 111 2.75 0.09 6.84
N MET A 112 3.97 0.53 7.17
CA MET A 112 4.49 0.50 8.54
C MET A 112 3.65 1.37 9.48
N PHE A 113 3.19 2.53 9.02
CA PHE A 113 2.35 3.43 9.80
C PHE A 113 0.91 2.93 9.99
N TYR A 114 0.44 1.98 9.19
CA TYR A 114 -0.79 1.23 9.50
C TYR A 114 -0.54 0.01 10.38
N TRP A 115 0.67 -0.53 10.37
CA TRP A 115 1.02 -1.73 11.12
C TRP A 115 1.46 -1.44 12.56
N TRP A 116 2.50 -0.62 12.75
CA TRP A 116 3.12 -0.40 14.07
C TRP A 116 2.16 0.08 15.16
N PRO A 117 1.20 0.99 14.90
CA PRO A 117 0.26 1.42 15.94
C PRO A 117 -0.62 0.27 16.46
N LEU A 118 -0.82 -0.80 15.68
CA LEU A 118 -1.54 -1.99 16.16
C LEU A 118 -0.85 -2.65 17.36
N ALA A 119 0.46 -2.48 17.55
CA ALA A 119 1.15 -3.00 18.73
C ALA A 119 0.71 -2.30 20.03
N LEU A 120 0.27 -1.04 19.92
CA LEU A 120 -0.25 -0.24 21.04
C LEU A 120 -1.70 -0.61 21.36
N ILE A 121 -2.46 -1.08 20.37
CA ILE A 121 -3.87 -1.47 20.50
C ILE A 121 -3.98 -2.95 20.94
N SER A 122 -3.35 -3.87 20.19
CA SER A 122 -3.47 -5.31 20.41
C SER A 122 -2.34 -6.09 19.72
N LYS A 123 -1.52 -6.79 20.53
CA LYS A 123 -0.43 -7.65 20.04
C LYS A 123 -0.92 -8.73 19.05
N PRO A 124 -2.07 -9.41 19.27
CA PRO A 124 -2.66 -10.29 18.26
C PRO A 124 -2.92 -9.61 16.92
N LEU A 125 -3.56 -8.44 16.90
CA LEU A 125 -3.85 -7.71 15.65
C LEU A 125 -2.55 -7.34 14.92
N TRP A 126 -1.55 -6.88 15.66
CA TRP A 126 -0.23 -6.59 15.13
C TRP A 126 0.42 -7.82 14.47
N ALA A 127 0.33 -8.99 15.10
CA ALA A 127 0.89 -10.23 14.56
C ALA A 127 0.15 -10.69 13.29
N ILE A 128 -1.19 -10.63 13.29
CA ILE A 128 -2.01 -10.98 12.12
C ILE A 128 -1.67 -10.04 10.96
N TYR A 129 -1.58 -8.73 11.21
CA TYR A 129 -1.19 -7.77 10.18
C TYR A 129 0.21 -8.08 9.62
N GLY A 130 1.16 -8.42 10.49
CA GLY A 130 2.51 -8.84 10.08
C GLY A 130 2.48 -10.06 9.16
N ALA A 131 1.67 -11.07 9.45
CA ALA A 131 1.50 -12.22 8.56
C ALA A 131 0.92 -11.81 7.19
N LEU A 132 -0.11 -10.96 7.18
CA LEU A 132 -0.68 -10.41 5.95
C LEU A 132 0.34 -9.57 5.16
N PHE A 133 1.21 -8.83 5.84
CA PHE A 133 2.30 -8.09 5.23
C PHE A 133 3.32 -9.00 4.53
N LEU A 134 3.70 -10.12 5.17
CA LEU A 134 4.58 -11.11 4.55
C LEU A 134 3.95 -11.74 3.31
N VAL A 135 2.66 -12.10 3.38
CA VAL A 135 1.91 -12.63 2.22
C VAL A 135 1.90 -11.60 1.08
N SER A 136 1.58 -10.34 1.37
CA SER A 136 1.57 -9.25 0.40
C SER A 136 2.95 -9.05 -0.24
N THR A 137 4.02 -9.09 0.57
CA THR A 137 5.41 -8.93 0.11
C THR A 137 5.82 -10.07 -0.82
N TYR A 138 5.50 -11.32 -0.45
CA TYR A 138 5.76 -12.48 -1.30
C TYR A 138 5.02 -12.39 -2.64
N LEU A 139 3.74 -11.99 -2.63
CA LEU A 139 2.97 -11.77 -3.87
C LEU A 139 3.54 -10.65 -4.73
N ASN A 140 3.92 -9.53 -4.10
CA ASN A 140 4.55 -8.39 -4.78
C ASN A 140 5.84 -8.83 -5.48
N ALA A 141 6.74 -9.51 -4.77
CA ALA A 141 8.01 -10.00 -5.32
C ALA A 141 7.80 -11.02 -6.45
N THR A 142 7.01 -12.08 -6.22
CA THR A 142 6.83 -13.16 -7.20
C THR A 142 6.05 -12.75 -8.45
N SER A 143 5.19 -11.71 -8.37
CA SER A 143 4.48 -11.21 -9.55
C SER A 143 5.42 -10.60 -10.61
N HIS A 144 6.65 -10.20 -10.25
CA HIS A 144 7.62 -9.68 -11.21
C HIS A 144 8.32 -10.79 -12.01
N GLU A 145 8.44 -12.01 -11.46
CA GLU A 145 9.11 -13.14 -12.13
C GLU A 145 8.29 -13.69 -13.31
N ILE A 146 6.96 -13.67 -13.22
CA ILE A 146 6.06 -14.16 -14.28
C ILE A 146 6.21 -13.29 -15.54
N LYS A 147 6.28 -11.96 -15.38
CA LYS A 147 6.47 -11.03 -16.51
C LYS A 147 7.78 -11.33 -17.25
N LYS A 148 8.86 -11.57 -16.51
CA LYS A 148 10.19 -11.87 -17.09
C LYS A 148 10.16 -13.17 -17.90
N ARG A 149 9.42 -14.20 -17.44
CA ARG A 149 9.26 -15.47 -18.17
C ARG A 149 8.40 -15.35 -19.43
N GLN A 150 7.36 -14.51 -19.42
CA GLN A 150 6.49 -14.28 -20.57
C GLN A 150 7.22 -13.53 -21.69
N SER A 151 7.92 -12.45 -21.36
CA SER A 151 8.72 -11.69 -22.35
C SER A 151 9.85 -12.52 -22.98
N GLN A 152 10.37 -13.52 -22.25
CA GLN A 152 11.44 -14.39 -22.75
C GLN A 152 10.93 -15.52 -23.66
N LYS A 153 9.64 -15.87 -23.57
CA LYS A 153 9.02 -16.84 -24.49
C LYS A 153 8.68 -16.22 -25.84
N GLU A 154 8.28 -14.95 -25.88
CA GLU A 154 7.95 -14.25 -27.14
C GLU A 154 9.17 -13.93 -28.01
N VAL A 155 10.38 -13.86 -27.43
CA VAL A 155 11.63 -13.58 -28.16
C VAL A 155 12.25 -14.85 -28.78
N THR A 156 11.79 -16.04 -28.37
CA THR A 156 12.33 -17.33 -28.83
C THR A 156 11.46 -18.01 -29.90
N ILE A 157 10.43 -17.32 -30.40
CA ILE A 157 9.53 -17.76 -31.48
C ILE A 157 9.72 -16.81 -32.66
#